data_AF-A0A936NVI7-F1
#
_entry.id   AF-A0A936NVI7-F1
#
_cell.length_a   1.000
_cell.length_b   1.000
_cell.length_c   1.000
_cell.angle_alpha   90.00
_cell.angle_beta   90.00
_cell.angle_gamma   90.00
#
_symmetry.space_group_name_H-M   'P 1'
#
loop_
_entity.id
_entity.type
_entity.pdbx_description
1 polymer ?
#
loop_
_entity_poly.entity_id
_entity_poly.type
_entity_poly.pdbx_seq_one_letter_code
_entity_poly.pdbx_strand_id
1 'polypeptide(L)'
;MVVSCSSGQSLNETAFVLPERLRLRSSTAQASRFVTELKGADKVTITGRATSEEGAPWVKIKGPGGETGWAEARYFVSNEVVEQSRRLEEEIRNIPTQAIGRSKATLRLRLTPDRTVDSNTATLLPAGTLMEIVGRRRVPKNSQAASSADNGPTESKHDDWLLIRLQGFAVLPAGWIYGGSVDLEIPPDIFYFNSGGRRISGWLKIGTTHGDDGRSGDHYLVMERKTSGGDDRVDFDRVKVLAYEPVSRSYSTPFREDLPGVFPATLKMDGTKGKVEIITIDADDRKQTRTYLIEIIDGGKVVVSKQTEGKR
;
A
#
# COMPACT_ATOMS: atom_id res chain seq x y z
N MET A 1 42.18 -35.28 5.98
CA MET A 1 42.35 -33.82 5.97
C MET A 1 42.36 -33.36 4.52
N VAL A 2 41.24 -32.87 4.00
CA VAL A 2 41.21 -32.09 2.75
C VAL A 2 40.12 -31.03 2.94
N VAL A 3 40.56 -29.83 3.30
CA VAL A 3 39.74 -28.62 3.30
C VAL A 3 39.65 -28.15 1.86
N SER A 4 38.46 -28.19 1.27
CA SER A 4 38.21 -27.53 -0.01
C SER A 4 37.61 -26.15 0.29
N CYS A 5 38.49 -25.14 0.32
CA CYS A 5 38.09 -23.75 0.24
C CYS A 5 37.70 -23.46 -1.22
N SER A 6 36.41 -23.41 -1.50
CA SER A 6 35.91 -22.82 -2.74
C SER A 6 36.02 -21.29 -2.66
N SER A 7 37.13 -20.78 -3.19
CA SER A 7 37.24 -19.53 -3.97
C SER A 7 36.15 -18.49 -3.74
N GLY A 8 36.49 -17.50 -2.89
CA GLY A 8 35.75 -16.26 -2.71
C GLY A 8 35.67 -15.48 -4.01
N GLN A 9 34.49 -15.51 -4.64
CA GLN A 9 34.06 -14.44 -5.51
C GLN A 9 34.09 -13.16 -4.68
N SER A 10 34.78 -12.12 -5.14
CA SER A 10 34.71 -10.81 -4.48
C SER A 10 33.28 -10.32 -4.59
N LEU A 11 32.51 -10.50 -3.53
CA LEU A 11 31.20 -9.90 -3.39
C LEU A 11 31.44 -8.40 -3.27
N ASN A 12 31.02 -7.63 -4.27
CA ASN A 12 31.02 -6.17 -4.27
C ASN A 12 29.60 -5.70 -4.56
N GLU A 13 28.64 -6.29 -3.86
CA GLU A 13 27.23 -6.01 -4.07
C GLU A 13 26.81 -4.77 -3.29
N THR A 14 26.13 -3.85 -3.96
CA THR A 14 25.54 -2.68 -3.31
C THR A 14 24.24 -3.08 -2.60
N ALA A 15 24.12 -2.68 -1.34
CA ALA A 15 22.90 -2.82 -0.55
C ALA A 15 22.62 -1.57 0.27
N PHE A 16 21.42 -1.50 0.84
CA PHE A 16 20.95 -0.40 1.67
C PHE A 16 20.44 -0.91 3.01
N VAL A 17 20.73 -0.18 4.08
CA VAL A 17 20.27 -0.48 5.44
C VAL A 17 18.78 -0.17 5.57
N LEU A 18 17.98 -1.16 5.99
CA LEU A 18 16.54 -1.01 6.21
C LEU A 18 16.17 -0.37 7.56
N PRO A 19 16.62 -0.87 8.72
CA PRO A 19 16.20 -0.30 10.00
C PRO A 19 16.77 1.10 10.18
N GLU A 20 16.09 1.94 10.98
CA GLU A 20 16.52 3.32 11.25
C GLU A 20 17.95 3.37 11.82
N ARG A 21 18.31 2.37 12.63
CA ARG A 21 19.64 2.19 13.21
C ARG A 21 20.02 0.71 13.18
N LEU A 22 21.24 0.42 12.76
CA LEU A 22 21.77 -0.93 12.68
C LEU A 22 23.14 -1.03 13.35
N ARG A 23 23.25 -1.84 14.39
CA ARG A 23 24.54 -2.12 15.04
C ARG A 23 25.31 -3.20 14.29
N LEU A 24 26.55 -2.90 13.93
CA LEU A 24 27.49 -3.87 13.36
C LEU A 24 28.24 -4.61 14.47
N ARG A 25 28.47 -5.90 14.24
CA ARG A 25 29.21 -6.78 15.13
C ARG A 25 30.56 -7.17 14.54
N SER A 26 31.51 -7.50 15.40
CA SER A 26 32.85 -7.92 14.99
C SER A 26 32.87 -9.31 14.33
N SER A 27 31.89 -10.16 14.64
CA SER A 27 31.72 -11.52 14.11
C SER A 27 30.25 -11.95 14.17
N THR A 28 29.95 -13.14 13.63
CA THR A 28 28.61 -13.77 13.69
C THR A 28 28.34 -14.50 15.01
N ALA A 29 29.33 -14.55 15.93
CA ALA A 29 29.22 -15.24 17.21
C ALA A 29 28.30 -14.50 18.19
N GLN A 30 27.68 -15.25 19.11
CA GLN A 30 26.78 -14.69 20.12
C GLN A 30 27.48 -13.68 21.04
N ALA A 31 28.74 -13.96 21.42
CA ALA A 31 29.59 -13.09 22.24
C ALA A 31 30.40 -12.04 21.43
N SER A 32 29.90 -11.60 20.28
CA SER A 32 30.57 -10.62 19.43
C SER A 32 30.57 -9.20 20.03
N ARG A 33 31.59 -8.41 19.67
CA ARG A 33 31.72 -7.02 20.12
C ARG A 33 30.99 -6.08 19.18
N PHE A 34 30.49 -4.97 19.73
CA PHE A 34 30.02 -3.83 18.95
C PHE A 34 31.19 -3.19 18.18
N VAL A 35 30.97 -2.87 16.91
CA VAL A 35 31.94 -2.15 16.07
C VAL A 35 31.50 -0.70 15.91
N THR A 36 30.32 -0.48 15.35
CA THR A 36 29.74 0.84 15.05
C THR A 36 28.26 0.70 14.70
N GLU A 37 27.57 1.82 14.49
CA GLU A 37 26.16 1.88 14.11
C GLU A 37 26.02 2.54 12.73
N LEU A 38 25.21 1.93 11.86
CA LEU A 38 24.76 2.50 10.59
C LEU A 38 23.36 3.09 10.71
N LYS A 39 23.04 4.05 9.87
CA LYS A 39 21.72 4.67 9.77
C LYS A 39 20.88 4.00 8.69
N GLY A 40 19.57 4.10 8.84
CA GLY A 40 18.62 3.73 7.78
C GLY A 40 18.93 4.47 6.48
N ALA A 41 18.78 3.76 5.36
CA ALA A 41 19.15 4.20 4.02
C ALA A 41 20.65 4.37 3.73
N ASP A 42 21.56 4.07 4.67
CA ASP A 42 22.98 4.03 4.37
C ASP A 42 23.26 3.02 3.24
N LYS A 43 23.99 3.48 2.21
CA LYS A 43 24.49 2.64 1.13
C LYS A 43 25.74 1.91 1.62
N VAL A 44 25.75 0.59 1.50
CA VAL A 44 26.85 -0.27 1.93
C VAL A 44 27.29 -1.21 0.81
N THR A 45 28.48 -1.78 0.94
CA THR A 45 28.96 -2.86 0.07
C THR A 45 28.99 -4.16 0.85
N ILE A 46 28.27 -5.18 0.39
CA ILE A 46 28.38 -6.54 0.91
C ILE A 46 29.67 -7.15 0.36
N THR A 47 30.58 -7.50 1.27
CA THR A 47 31.92 -8.04 1.00
C THR A 47 32.07 -9.52 1.37
N GLY A 48 31.09 -10.07 2.08
CA GLY A 48 31.13 -11.46 2.54
C GLY A 48 29.77 -11.94 3.02
N ARG A 49 29.59 -13.25 3.05
CA ARG A 49 28.40 -13.93 3.56
C ARG A 49 28.84 -15.06 4.49
N ALA A 50 28.03 -15.32 5.50
CA ALA A 50 28.21 -16.43 6.42
C ALA A 50 26.86 -16.86 6.98
N THR A 51 26.83 -18.02 7.62
CA THR A 51 25.71 -18.48 8.42
C THR A 51 26.15 -18.46 9.88
N SER A 52 25.34 -17.91 10.78
CA SER A 52 25.64 -17.96 12.23
C SER A 52 25.45 -19.37 12.79
N GLU A 53 25.89 -19.60 14.02
CA GLU A 53 25.67 -20.87 14.74
C GLU A 53 24.18 -21.24 14.85
N GLU A 54 23.31 -20.23 14.99
CA GLU A 54 21.84 -20.38 15.01
C GLU A 54 21.20 -20.57 13.61
N GLY A 55 22.00 -20.66 12.55
CA GLY A 55 21.50 -20.92 11.18
C GLY A 55 21.01 -19.69 10.41
N ALA A 56 21.02 -18.49 11.02
CA ALA A 56 20.62 -17.26 10.33
C ALA A 56 21.65 -16.83 9.27
N PRO A 57 21.23 -16.24 8.14
CA PRO A 57 22.14 -15.67 7.15
C PRO A 57 22.69 -14.32 7.60
N TRP A 58 24.01 -14.13 7.47
CA TRP A 58 24.73 -12.91 7.83
C TRP A 58 25.56 -12.41 6.66
N VAL A 59 25.77 -11.09 6.64
CA VAL A 59 26.61 -10.41 5.66
C VAL A 59 27.71 -9.62 6.35
N LYS A 60 28.91 -9.64 5.78
CA LYS A 60 29.98 -8.71 6.11
C LYS A 60 29.85 -7.52 5.19
N ILE A 61 29.71 -6.34 5.75
CA ILE A 61 29.55 -5.11 4.97
C ILE A 61 30.75 -4.18 5.14
N LYS A 62 30.92 -3.30 4.18
CA LYS A 62 31.70 -2.07 4.28
C LYS A 62 30.73 -0.89 4.23
N GLY A 63 30.72 -0.09 5.29
CA GLY A 63 29.86 1.08 5.42
C GLY A 63 30.43 2.32 4.74
N PRO A 64 29.67 3.43 4.70
CA PRO A 64 30.07 4.66 4.01
C PRO A 64 31.33 5.31 4.60
N GLY A 65 31.60 5.16 5.89
CA GLY A 65 32.82 5.66 6.55
C GLY A 65 34.03 4.72 6.40
N GLY A 66 33.88 3.60 5.70
CA GLY A 66 34.93 2.59 5.50
C GLY A 66 35.00 1.53 6.61
N GLU A 67 34.21 1.66 7.68
CA GLU A 67 34.00 0.63 8.69
C GLU A 67 33.59 -0.71 8.07
N THR A 68 33.99 -1.81 8.71
CA THR A 68 33.53 -3.14 8.30
C THR A 68 33.02 -3.92 9.50
N GLY A 69 31.98 -4.72 9.28
CA GLY A 69 31.38 -5.53 10.34
C GLY A 69 30.32 -6.47 9.81
N TRP A 70 29.78 -7.30 10.70
CA TRP A 70 28.79 -8.32 10.42
C TRP A 70 27.43 -7.93 10.97
N ALA A 71 26.38 -8.22 10.20
CA ALA A 71 24.98 -8.12 10.62
C ALA A 71 24.11 -9.14 9.86
N GLU A 72 22.93 -9.44 10.38
CA GLU A 72 21.99 -10.35 9.71
C GLU A 72 21.59 -9.80 8.33
N ALA A 73 21.50 -10.68 7.34
CA ALA A 73 21.21 -10.30 5.95
C ALA A 73 19.84 -9.62 5.79
N ARG A 74 18.86 -9.94 6.66
CA ARG A 74 17.51 -9.37 6.64
C ARG A 74 17.44 -7.86 6.85
N TYR A 75 18.50 -7.24 7.38
CA TYR A 75 18.56 -5.79 7.59
C TYR A 75 19.03 -5.02 6.36
N PHE A 76 19.31 -5.72 5.26
CA PHE A 76 19.80 -5.13 4.02
C PHE A 76 18.91 -5.50 2.84
N VAL A 77 18.78 -4.59 1.89
CA VAL A 77 18.15 -4.83 0.59
C VAL A 77 19.09 -4.47 -0.53
N SER A 78 19.08 -5.25 -1.61
CA SER A 78 19.95 -5.01 -2.76
C SER A 78 19.55 -3.74 -3.52
N ASN A 79 20.50 -3.16 -4.26
CA ASN A 79 20.22 -2.03 -5.13
C ASN A 79 19.10 -2.31 -6.13
N GLU A 80 19.05 -3.52 -6.72
CA GLU A 80 17.99 -3.92 -7.66
C GLU A 80 16.59 -3.82 -7.03
N VAL A 81 16.43 -4.32 -5.80
CA VAL A 81 15.15 -4.26 -5.06
C VAL A 81 14.73 -2.82 -4.79
N VAL A 82 15.68 -1.96 -4.42
CA VAL A 82 15.44 -0.52 -4.19
C VAL A 82 14.99 0.16 -5.47
N GLU A 83 15.67 -0.07 -6.58
CA GLU A 83 15.32 0.53 -7.88
C GLU A 83 13.95 0.08 -8.36
N GLN A 84 13.59 -1.20 -8.17
CA GLN A 84 12.26 -1.70 -8.49
C GLN A 84 11.17 -1.06 -7.62
N SER A 85 11.41 -0.90 -6.32
CA SER A 85 10.47 -0.20 -5.43
C SER A 85 10.31 1.28 -5.81
N ARG A 86 11.38 1.96 -6.20
CA ARG A 86 11.33 3.36 -6.69
C ARG A 86 10.57 3.48 -8.00
N ARG A 87 10.75 2.56 -8.96
CA ARG A 87 9.96 2.54 -10.20
C ARG A 87 8.47 2.41 -9.91
N LEU A 88 8.08 1.54 -8.96
CA LEU A 88 6.69 1.44 -8.52
C LEU A 88 6.19 2.77 -7.94
N GLU A 89 7.01 3.46 -7.14
CA GLU A 89 6.65 4.77 -6.58
C GLU A 89 6.47 5.84 -7.67
N GLU A 90 7.33 5.84 -8.68
CA GLU A 90 7.22 6.74 -9.84
C GLU A 90 5.94 6.48 -10.64
N GLU A 91 5.61 5.21 -10.90
CA GLU A 91 4.38 4.80 -11.60
C GLU A 91 3.11 5.28 -10.87
N ILE A 92 3.12 5.26 -9.53
CA ILE A 92 1.96 5.61 -8.71
C ILE A 92 2.01 7.04 -8.15
N ARG A 93 3.02 7.84 -8.47
CA ARG A 93 3.27 9.15 -7.83
C ARG A 93 2.07 10.08 -7.91
N ASN A 94 1.37 10.06 -9.03
CA ASN A 94 0.22 10.93 -9.30
C ASN A 94 -1.14 10.27 -8.97
N ILE A 95 -1.14 9.07 -8.40
CA ILE A 95 -2.35 8.39 -7.96
C ILE A 95 -2.67 8.86 -6.55
N PRO A 96 -3.86 9.44 -6.32
CA PRO A 96 -4.26 9.81 -4.97
C PRO A 96 -4.47 8.57 -4.11
N THR A 97 -4.25 8.72 -2.81
CA THR A 97 -4.50 7.65 -1.85
C THR A 97 -5.97 7.27 -1.86
N GLN A 98 -6.25 6.01 -2.16
CA GLN A 98 -7.61 5.45 -2.23
C GLN A 98 -8.12 5.07 -0.84
N ALA A 99 -7.22 4.69 0.06
CA ALA A 99 -7.51 4.38 1.46
C ALA A 99 -6.22 4.42 2.30
N ILE A 100 -6.37 4.58 3.62
CA ILE A 100 -5.29 4.30 4.58
C ILE A 100 -5.51 2.91 5.16
N GLY A 101 -4.45 2.11 5.20
CA GLY A 101 -4.46 0.76 5.76
C GLY A 101 -3.51 0.61 6.93
N ARG A 102 -3.83 -0.33 7.83
CA ARG A 102 -2.95 -0.81 8.90
C ARG A 102 -2.81 -2.32 8.82
N SER A 103 -1.58 -2.83 8.90
CA SER A 103 -1.34 -4.28 8.91
C SER A 103 -1.79 -4.92 10.24
N LYS A 104 -2.54 -6.02 10.17
CA LYS A 104 -2.93 -6.83 11.35
C LYS A 104 -1.81 -7.73 11.87
N ALA A 105 -0.91 -8.11 10.98
CA ALA A 105 0.19 -9.03 11.23
C ALA A 105 1.43 -8.58 10.45
N THR A 106 2.56 -9.26 10.66
CA THR A 106 3.73 -9.07 9.82
C THR A 106 3.41 -9.45 8.37
N LEU A 107 3.65 -8.53 7.42
CA LEU A 107 3.38 -8.72 6.00
C LEU A 107 4.68 -8.80 5.20
N ARG A 108 4.68 -9.58 4.12
CA ARG A 108 5.74 -9.50 3.10
C ARG A 108 5.44 -8.34 2.17
N LEU A 109 6.35 -7.35 2.11
CA LEU A 109 6.37 -6.37 1.04
C LEU A 109 6.99 -7.03 -0.19
N ARG A 110 6.22 -7.07 -1.28
CA ARG A 110 6.66 -7.66 -2.55
C ARG A 110 6.77 -6.61 -3.65
N LEU A 111 7.59 -6.89 -4.66
CA LEU A 111 7.76 -6.03 -5.83
C LEU A 111 6.75 -6.34 -6.94
N THR A 112 6.15 -7.53 -6.91
CA THR A 112 5.05 -7.92 -7.78
C THR A 112 3.93 -8.59 -6.98
N PRO A 113 2.67 -8.54 -7.46
CA PRO A 113 1.53 -9.18 -6.81
C PRO A 113 1.49 -10.69 -7.11
N ASP A 114 2.56 -11.38 -6.74
CA ASP A 114 2.71 -12.82 -6.94
C ASP A 114 3.27 -13.46 -5.67
N ARG A 115 2.59 -14.47 -5.13
CA ARG A 115 3.06 -15.18 -3.93
C ARG A 115 3.90 -16.41 -4.25
N THR A 116 3.96 -16.84 -5.51
CA THR A 116 4.65 -18.06 -5.95
C THR A 116 6.15 -17.85 -6.16
N VAL A 117 6.58 -16.58 -6.29
CA VAL A 117 7.97 -16.21 -6.52
C VAL A 117 8.53 -15.57 -5.25
N ASP A 118 9.22 -16.33 -4.41
CA ASP A 118 9.75 -15.80 -3.14
C ASP A 118 10.81 -14.72 -3.34
N SER A 119 11.55 -14.74 -4.46
CA SER A 119 12.57 -13.75 -4.80
C SER A 119 12.01 -12.34 -5.05
N ASN A 120 10.68 -12.17 -5.18
CA ASN A 120 10.06 -10.85 -5.28
C ASN A 120 9.82 -10.18 -3.90
N THR A 121 10.15 -10.86 -2.79
CA THR A 121 9.98 -10.31 -1.44
C THR A 121 11.10 -9.30 -1.16
N ALA A 122 10.73 -8.03 -1.00
CA ALA A 122 11.67 -6.97 -0.66
C ALA A 122 12.03 -6.99 0.83
N THR A 123 11.03 -7.07 1.71
CA THR A 123 11.24 -7.13 3.16
C THR A 123 9.97 -7.58 3.91
N LEU A 124 10.07 -7.69 5.24
CA LEU A 124 8.93 -7.86 6.13
C LEU A 124 8.54 -6.53 6.76
N LEU A 125 7.25 -6.19 6.68
CA LEU A 125 6.65 -5.06 7.38
C LEU A 125 6.08 -5.56 8.71
N PRO A 126 6.44 -4.97 9.85
CA PRO A 126 5.85 -5.33 11.14
C PRO A 126 4.32 -5.19 11.17
N ALA A 127 3.68 -5.89 12.12
CA ALA A 127 2.28 -5.63 12.45
C ALA A 127 2.09 -4.17 12.92
N GLY A 128 0.94 -3.58 12.60
CA GLY A 128 0.63 -2.19 12.92
C GLY A 128 1.26 -1.16 11.98
N THR A 129 1.99 -1.59 10.94
CA THR A 129 2.52 -0.68 9.91
C THR A 129 1.36 0.06 9.25
N LEU A 130 1.49 1.38 9.11
CA LEU A 130 0.55 2.22 8.36
C LEU A 130 1.00 2.35 6.91
N MET A 131 0.03 2.39 5.98
CA MET A 131 0.30 2.51 4.55
C MET A 131 -0.81 3.25 3.81
N GLU A 132 -0.44 3.89 2.71
CA GLU A 132 -1.39 4.44 1.75
C GLU A 132 -1.67 3.39 0.68
N ILE A 133 -2.94 3.04 0.49
CA ILE A 133 -3.38 2.13 -0.57
C ILE A 133 -3.71 3.00 -1.79
N VAL A 134 -3.06 2.72 -2.92
CA VAL A 134 -3.26 3.47 -4.17
C VAL A 134 -3.92 2.63 -5.26
N GLY A 135 -3.91 1.30 -5.13
CA GLY A 135 -4.47 0.42 -6.12
C GLY A 135 -4.68 -1.00 -5.59
N ARG A 136 -5.38 -1.82 -6.38
CA ARG A 136 -5.63 -3.22 -6.08
C ARG A 136 -5.46 -4.08 -7.32
N ARG A 137 -5.05 -5.33 -7.12
CA ARG A 137 -5.02 -6.35 -8.18
C ARG A 137 -5.52 -7.67 -7.62
N ARG A 138 -6.43 -8.32 -8.36
CA ARG A 138 -6.85 -9.69 -8.10
C ARG A 138 -6.07 -10.63 -8.99
N VAL A 139 -5.45 -11.63 -8.40
CA VAL A 139 -4.72 -12.66 -9.12
C VAL A 139 -5.38 -14.00 -8.82
N PRO A 140 -5.77 -14.81 -9.83
CA PRO A 140 -6.36 -16.12 -9.58
C PRO A 140 -5.45 -16.96 -8.69
N LYS A 141 -6.02 -17.58 -7.66
CA LYS A 141 -5.27 -18.56 -6.86
C LYS A 141 -4.99 -19.76 -7.77
N ASN A 142 -3.73 -20.11 -7.95
CA ASN A 142 -3.40 -21.31 -8.70
C ASN A 142 -3.91 -22.55 -7.92
N SER A 143 -4.73 -23.38 -8.55
CA SER A 143 -5.50 -24.48 -7.92
C SER A 143 -4.63 -25.60 -7.33
N GLN A 144 -3.31 -25.55 -7.48
CA GLN A 144 -2.39 -26.63 -7.07
C GLN A 144 -1.95 -26.59 -5.60
N ALA A 145 -2.34 -25.56 -4.83
CA ALA A 145 -2.11 -25.51 -3.38
C ALA A 145 -3.36 -25.89 -2.54
N ALA A 146 -4.44 -26.31 -3.20
CA ALA A 146 -5.69 -26.72 -2.54
C ALA A 146 -5.60 -28.19 -2.09
N SER A 147 -4.70 -28.49 -1.16
CA SER A 147 -4.69 -29.76 -0.44
C SER A 147 -4.26 -29.54 1.01
N SER A 148 -5.18 -28.98 1.78
CA SER A 148 -5.48 -29.38 3.18
C SER A 148 -6.79 -28.70 3.55
N ALA A 149 -7.83 -29.51 3.79
CA ALA A 149 -9.16 -29.06 4.13
C ALA A 149 -9.23 -28.42 5.52
N ASP A 150 -9.96 -27.31 5.65
CA ASP A 150 -10.94 -27.14 6.72
C ASP A 150 -11.98 -26.04 6.38
N ASN A 151 -13.22 -26.24 6.82
CA ASN A 151 -14.38 -25.43 6.51
C ASN A 151 -14.34 -24.06 7.22
N GLY A 152 -14.16 -22.98 6.45
CA GLY A 152 -14.34 -21.58 6.85
C GLY A 152 -15.02 -20.76 5.73
N PRO A 153 -15.52 -19.54 6.00
CA PRO A 153 -16.38 -18.82 5.07
C PRO A 153 -15.66 -18.55 3.75
N THR A 154 -16.15 -19.22 2.71
CA THR A 154 -15.81 -19.11 1.27
C THR A 154 -14.44 -18.50 1.00
N GLU A 155 -13.38 -19.32 0.97
CA GLU A 155 -12.07 -18.86 0.51
C GLU A 155 -12.21 -18.17 -0.87
N SER A 156 -11.78 -16.91 -0.96
CA SER A 156 -11.74 -16.18 -2.22
C SER A 156 -10.92 -16.97 -3.25
N LYS A 157 -11.47 -17.13 -4.46
CA LYS A 157 -10.79 -17.74 -5.62
C LYS A 157 -9.60 -16.91 -6.12
N HIS A 158 -9.46 -15.68 -5.64
CA HIS A 158 -8.40 -14.76 -6.02
C HIS A 158 -7.59 -14.33 -4.78
N ASP A 159 -6.29 -14.16 -4.98
CA ASP A 159 -5.45 -13.39 -4.07
C ASP A 159 -5.71 -11.90 -4.31
N ASP A 160 -6.05 -11.21 -3.24
CA ASP A 160 -6.25 -9.76 -3.23
C ASP A 160 -4.95 -9.06 -2.86
N TRP A 161 -4.35 -8.37 -3.83
CA TRP A 161 -3.13 -7.60 -3.65
C TRP A 161 -3.43 -6.10 -3.58
N LEU A 162 -2.82 -5.41 -2.63
CA LEU A 162 -2.87 -3.96 -2.54
C LEU A 162 -1.52 -3.38 -2.99
N LEU A 163 -1.57 -2.43 -3.90
CA LEU A 163 -0.43 -1.58 -4.24
C LEU A 163 -0.40 -0.43 -3.25
N ILE A 164 0.73 -0.29 -2.56
CA ILE A 164 0.87 0.64 -1.46
C ILE A 164 2.03 1.61 -1.66
N ARG A 165 1.90 2.78 -1.05
CA ARG A 165 2.97 3.72 -0.76
C ARG A 165 3.26 3.68 0.75
N LEU A 166 4.54 3.65 1.11
CA LEU A 166 5.02 3.58 2.48
C LEU A 166 5.66 4.92 2.87
N GLN A 167 5.05 5.60 3.82
CA GLN A 167 5.63 6.79 4.43
C GLN A 167 6.74 6.37 5.41
N GLY A 168 7.90 7.03 5.35
CA GLY A 168 9.04 6.77 6.26
C GLY A 168 9.97 5.60 5.86
N PHE A 169 9.66 4.86 4.80
CA PHE A 169 10.53 3.80 4.26
C PHE A 169 11.29 4.31 3.03
N ALA A 170 12.23 5.23 3.21
CA ALA A 170 12.93 5.90 2.11
C ALA A 170 13.62 4.95 1.10
N VAL A 171 14.02 3.76 1.57
CA VAL A 171 14.66 2.72 0.75
C VAL A 171 13.65 1.92 -0.08
N LEU A 172 12.44 1.72 0.45
CA LEU A 172 11.39 0.91 -0.18
C LEU A 172 10.06 1.68 -0.14
N PRO A 173 9.92 2.75 -0.95
CA PRO A 173 8.78 3.65 -0.84
C PRO A 173 7.45 3.05 -1.36
N ALA A 174 7.50 1.98 -2.15
CA ALA A 174 6.30 1.35 -2.71
C ALA A 174 6.44 -0.17 -2.91
N GLY A 175 5.30 -0.86 -2.95
CA GLY A 175 5.25 -2.30 -3.24
C GLY A 175 3.86 -2.88 -3.12
N TRP A 176 3.78 -4.21 -3.18
CA TRP A 176 2.56 -4.99 -3.12
C TRP A 176 2.49 -5.79 -1.81
N ILE A 177 1.31 -5.83 -1.20
CA ILE A 177 1.03 -6.63 -0.02
C ILE A 177 -0.28 -7.39 -0.17
N TYR A 178 -0.45 -8.46 0.60
CA TYR A 178 -1.71 -9.20 0.64
C TYR A 178 -2.78 -8.44 1.45
N GLY A 179 -3.91 -8.12 0.82
CA GLY A 179 -4.95 -7.26 1.39
C GLY A 179 -5.77 -7.90 2.51
N GLY A 180 -5.86 -9.23 2.59
CA GLY A 180 -6.66 -9.91 3.61
C GLY A 180 -6.21 -9.63 5.06
N SER A 181 -4.95 -9.21 5.22
CA SER A 181 -4.34 -8.90 6.52
C SER A 181 -4.18 -7.40 6.77
N VAL A 182 -4.96 -6.57 6.08
CA VAL A 182 -5.00 -5.11 6.24
C VAL A 182 -6.38 -4.67 6.70
N ASP A 183 -6.43 -3.83 7.73
CA ASP A 183 -7.64 -3.12 8.13
C ASP A 183 -7.61 -1.69 7.60
N LEU A 184 -8.77 -1.15 7.20
CA LEU A 184 -8.85 0.22 6.72
C LEU A 184 -9.02 1.19 7.89
N GLU A 185 -8.16 2.20 7.95
CA GLU A 185 -8.23 3.30 8.90
C GLU A 185 -9.22 4.35 8.37
N ILE A 186 -10.51 4.00 8.38
CA ILE A 186 -11.59 4.88 7.92
C ILE A 186 -11.64 6.13 8.83
N PRO A 187 -11.69 7.36 8.27
CA PRO A 187 -11.78 8.57 9.07
C PRO A 187 -12.98 8.52 10.04
N PRO A 188 -12.80 8.92 11.31
CA PRO A 188 -13.87 8.86 12.32
C PRO A 188 -15.17 9.53 11.87
N ASP A 189 -15.06 10.64 11.14
CA ASP A 189 -16.19 11.44 10.66
C ASP A 189 -17.11 10.68 9.69
N ILE A 190 -16.56 9.70 8.96
CA ILE A 190 -17.31 8.89 7.99
C ILE A 190 -17.47 7.43 8.41
N PHE A 191 -16.90 7.03 9.55
CA PHE A 191 -16.93 5.65 10.03
C PHE A 191 -18.35 5.10 10.18
N TYR A 192 -19.29 5.90 10.70
CA TYR A 192 -20.69 5.49 10.88
C TYR A 192 -21.44 5.18 9.58
N PHE A 193 -20.93 5.64 8.44
CA PHE A 193 -21.48 5.31 7.12
C PHE A 193 -21.07 3.93 6.61
N ASN A 194 -20.18 3.25 7.32
CA ASN A 194 -19.83 1.85 7.12
C ASN A 194 -20.94 0.93 7.68
N SER A 195 -22.15 1.02 7.11
CA SER A 195 -23.37 0.38 7.64
C SER A 195 -24.32 -0.09 6.53
N GLY A 196 -25.44 -0.74 6.91
CA GLY A 196 -26.53 -1.05 5.99
C GLY A 196 -26.19 -2.11 4.92
N GLY A 197 -25.39 -3.12 5.27
CA GLY A 197 -24.98 -4.18 4.33
C GLY A 197 -23.95 -3.70 3.29
N ARG A 198 -23.31 -2.56 3.54
CA ARG A 198 -22.24 -2.00 2.72
C ARG A 198 -21.04 -1.68 3.59
N ARG A 199 -19.86 -1.77 2.97
CA ARG A 199 -18.61 -1.36 3.59
C ARG A 199 -17.89 -0.32 2.75
N ILE A 200 -17.22 0.62 3.43
CA ILE A 200 -16.29 1.55 2.78
C ILE A 200 -15.06 0.77 2.35
N SER A 201 -14.68 0.93 1.09
CA SER A 201 -13.50 0.31 0.49
C SER A 201 -12.41 1.31 0.12
N GLY A 202 -12.80 2.59 -0.03
CA GLY A 202 -11.88 3.71 -0.21
C GLY A 202 -12.60 5.05 -0.16
N TRP A 203 -11.84 6.13 -0.10
CA TRP A 203 -12.34 7.50 -0.03
C TRP A 203 -11.32 8.50 -0.61
N LEU A 204 -11.82 9.61 -1.16
CA LEU A 204 -11.02 10.76 -1.57
C LEU A 204 -11.57 12.00 -0.84
N LYS A 205 -10.69 12.78 -0.21
CA LYS A 205 -11.06 14.07 0.39
C LYS A 205 -11.25 15.09 -0.74
N ILE A 206 -12.47 15.60 -0.88
CA ILE A 206 -12.87 16.58 -1.89
C ILE A 206 -12.48 18.00 -1.46
N GLY A 207 -12.57 18.31 -0.17
CA GLY A 207 -12.29 19.64 0.35
C GLY A 207 -12.67 19.74 1.83
N THR A 208 -12.52 20.94 2.39
CA THR A 208 -12.85 21.24 3.80
C THR A 208 -13.72 22.49 3.83
N THR A 209 -14.81 22.45 4.60
CA THR A 209 -15.63 23.62 4.90
C THR A 209 -15.38 24.06 6.33
N HIS A 210 -15.41 25.37 6.56
CA HIS A 210 -15.24 26.01 7.86
C HIS A 210 -16.57 26.64 8.27
N GLY A 211 -17.04 26.36 9.47
CA GLY A 211 -18.18 27.02 10.08
C GLY A 211 -17.77 28.28 10.82
N ASP A 212 -18.74 29.18 11.00
CA ASP A 212 -18.56 30.42 11.76
C ASP A 212 -18.28 30.16 13.25
N ASP A 213 -18.56 28.94 13.73
CA ASP A 213 -18.24 28.47 15.09
C ASP A 213 -16.78 28.02 15.25
N GLY A 214 -15.95 28.22 14.22
CA GLY A 214 -14.54 27.84 14.19
C GLY A 214 -14.29 26.35 13.98
N ARG A 215 -15.34 25.54 13.76
CA ARG A 215 -15.20 24.12 13.43
C ARG A 215 -15.06 23.92 11.94
N SER A 216 -14.32 22.89 11.55
CA SER A 216 -14.22 22.47 10.15
C SER A 216 -14.71 21.05 9.98
N GLY A 217 -15.14 20.72 8.77
CA GLY A 217 -15.43 19.35 8.38
C GLY A 217 -15.08 19.10 6.92
N ASP A 218 -14.71 17.85 6.66
CA ASP A 218 -14.21 17.42 5.36
C ASP A 218 -15.34 16.86 4.50
N HIS A 219 -15.27 17.12 3.20
CA HIS A 219 -16.11 16.50 2.19
C HIS A 219 -15.40 15.28 1.62
N TYR A 220 -16.13 14.18 1.42
CA TYR A 220 -15.56 12.93 0.91
C TYR A 220 -16.32 12.39 -0.28
N LEU A 221 -15.60 11.93 -1.30
CA LEU A 221 -16.09 10.93 -2.23
C LEU A 221 -15.80 9.56 -1.61
N VAL A 222 -16.83 8.78 -1.33
CA VAL A 222 -16.73 7.47 -0.68
C VAL A 222 -17.05 6.38 -1.69
N MET A 223 -16.18 5.37 -1.74
CA MET A 223 -16.32 4.17 -2.57
C MET A 223 -16.77 3.00 -1.68
N GLU A 224 -17.96 2.48 -1.95
CA GLU A 224 -18.59 1.42 -1.15
C GLU A 224 -18.76 0.12 -1.94
N ARG A 225 -18.70 -0.99 -1.22
CA ARG A 225 -19.03 -2.32 -1.75
C ARG A 225 -20.09 -2.97 -0.87
N LYS A 226 -20.98 -3.76 -1.45
CA LYS A 226 -21.84 -4.67 -0.68
C LYS A 226 -21.01 -5.64 0.18
N THR A 227 -21.51 -5.94 1.38
CA THR A 227 -20.88 -6.93 2.27
C THR A 227 -21.15 -8.37 1.84
N SER A 228 -22.21 -8.60 1.05
CA SER A 228 -22.57 -9.90 0.48
C SER A 228 -23.18 -9.73 -0.92
N GLY A 229 -23.02 -10.75 -1.78
CA GLY A 229 -23.59 -10.75 -3.13
C GLY A 229 -23.10 -9.63 -4.07
N GLY A 230 -21.88 -9.13 -3.84
CA GLY A 230 -21.22 -8.16 -4.72
C GLY A 230 -20.49 -8.84 -5.89
N ASP A 231 -20.19 -8.07 -6.94
CA ASP A 231 -19.39 -8.57 -8.07
C ASP A 231 -17.90 -8.66 -7.67
N ASP A 232 -17.37 -9.88 -7.61
CA ASP A 232 -15.97 -10.18 -7.26
C ASP A 232 -14.95 -9.81 -8.36
N ARG A 233 -15.35 -9.03 -9.36
CA ARG A 233 -14.45 -8.39 -10.32
C ARG A 233 -14.20 -6.91 -10.02
N VAL A 234 -15.15 -6.23 -9.37
CA VAL A 234 -15.05 -4.78 -9.08
C VAL A 234 -14.39 -4.54 -7.72
N ASP A 235 -13.85 -3.36 -7.43
CA ASP A 235 -13.39 -3.00 -6.08
C ASP A 235 -14.51 -2.41 -5.23
N PHE A 236 -15.38 -1.62 -5.86
CA PHE A 236 -16.56 -1.00 -5.27
C PHE A 236 -17.73 -1.07 -6.25
N ASP A 237 -18.94 -1.09 -5.72
CA ASP A 237 -20.17 -1.14 -6.52
C ASP A 237 -21.04 0.12 -6.37
N ARG A 238 -20.54 1.10 -5.60
CA ARG A 238 -21.17 2.39 -5.38
C ARG A 238 -20.14 3.48 -5.11
N VAL A 239 -20.44 4.68 -5.61
CA VAL A 239 -19.83 5.92 -5.12
C VAL A 239 -20.88 6.84 -4.54
N LYS A 240 -20.51 7.60 -3.51
CA LYS A 240 -21.36 8.64 -2.93
C LYS A 240 -20.51 9.81 -2.45
N VAL A 241 -21.07 11.01 -2.45
CA VAL A 241 -20.47 12.15 -1.77
C VAL A 241 -21.08 12.27 -0.38
N LEU A 242 -20.22 12.38 0.63
CA LEU A 242 -20.59 12.81 1.97
C LEU A 242 -20.14 14.26 2.11
N ALA A 243 -21.11 15.16 2.23
CA ALA A 243 -20.87 16.59 2.36
C ALA A 243 -21.18 17.07 3.78
N TYR A 244 -20.19 17.65 4.46
CA TYR A 244 -20.34 18.20 5.80
C TYR A 244 -21.06 19.55 5.77
N GLU A 245 -22.16 19.67 6.53
CA GLU A 245 -22.89 20.91 6.73
C GLU A 245 -22.47 21.55 8.06
N PRO A 246 -21.79 22.71 8.07
CA PRO A 246 -21.25 23.30 9.29
C PRO A 246 -22.33 23.72 10.29
N VAL A 247 -23.48 24.21 9.81
CA VAL A 247 -24.55 24.73 10.67
C VAL A 247 -25.19 23.61 11.49
N SER A 248 -25.59 22.51 10.83
CA SER A 248 -26.20 21.36 11.51
C SER A 248 -25.17 20.37 12.07
N ARG A 249 -23.88 20.56 11.76
CA ARG A 249 -22.76 19.70 12.12
C ARG A 249 -22.97 18.24 11.72
N SER A 250 -23.61 18.04 10.57
CA SER A 250 -24.03 16.73 10.08
C SER A 250 -23.62 16.52 8.64
N TYR A 251 -23.55 15.27 8.22
CA TYR A 251 -23.30 14.93 6.82
C TYR A 251 -24.60 14.78 6.04
N SER A 252 -24.62 15.32 4.82
CA SER A 252 -25.62 15.03 3.80
C SER A 252 -25.03 14.13 2.71
N THR A 253 -25.88 13.51 1.88
CA THR A 253 -25.45 12.72 0.71
C THR A 253 -26.02 13.33 -0.57
N PRO A 254 -25.44 14.42 -1.10
CA PRO A 254 -25.98 15.12 -2.26
C PRO A 254 -25.82 14.33 -3.57
N PHE A 255 -24.95 13.32 -3.59
CA PHE A 255 -24.72 12.48 -4.75
C PHE A 255 -24.51 11.02 -4.36
N ARG A 256 -25.08 10.11 -5.16
CA ARG A 256 -24.89 8.66 -5.05
C ARG A 256 -25.15 8.01 -6.40
N GLU A 257 -24.30 7.06 -6.77
CA GLU A 257 -24.49 6.23 -7.95
C GLU A 257 -23.97 4.81 -7.71
N ASP A 258 -24.75 3.81 -8.08
CA ASP A 258 -24.31 2.42 -8.17
C ASP A 258 -23.60 2.20 -9.51
N LEU A 259 -22.37 1.68 -9.49
CA LEU A 259 -21.55 1.45 -10.66
C LEU A 259 -20.46 0.40 -10.39
N PRO A 260 -20.03 -0.39 -11.39
CA PRO A 260 -19.00 -1.43 -11.22
C PRO A 260 -17.58 -0.84 -11.28
N GLY A 261 -17.11 -0.22 -10.19
CA GLY A 261 -15.87 0.55 -10.15
C GLY A 261 -14.62 -0.23 -9.71
N VAL A 262 -13.46 0.13 -10.27
CA VAL A 262 -12.15 -0.43 -9.90
C VAL A 262 -11.15 0.68 -9.60
N PHE A 263 -10.17 0.41 -8.74
CA PHE A 263 -9.13 1.39 -8.43
C PHE A 263 -8.13 1.59 -9.59
N PRO A 264 -7.50 2.79 -9.67
CA PRO A 264 -7.76 3.97 -8.83
C PRO A 264 -8.90 4.85 -9.35
N ALA A 265 -9.60 5.53 -8.43
CA ALA A 265 -10.33 6.75 -8.74
C ALA A 265 -9.39 7.95 -8.64
N THR A 266 -9.48 8.91 -9.55
CA THR A 266 -8.68 10.14 -9.51
C THR A 266 -9.53 11.34 -9.10
N LEU A 267 -8.90 12.30 -8.43
CA LEU A 267 -9.52 13.56 -8.04
C LEU A 267 -8.52 14.68 -8.31
N LYS A 268 -8.97 15.73 -8.99
CA LYS A 268 -8.24 17.00 -9.14
C LYS A 268 -9.16 18.13 -8.76
N MET A 269 -8.79 18.89 -7.74
CA MET A 269 -9.49 20.10 -7.29
C MET A 269 -8.69 21.33 -7.68
N ASP A 270 -9.39 22.38 -8.07
CA ASP A 270 -8.92 23.74 -8.29
C ASP A 270 -9.87 24.70 -7.53
N GLY A 271 -9.44 25.10 -6.34
CA GLY A 271 -10.29 25.80 -5.37
C GLY A 271 -11.54 24.98 -5.04
N THR A 272 -12.71 25.52 -5.38
CA THR A 272 -14.02 24.90 -5.11
C THR A 272 -14.51 23.99 -6.21
N LYS A 273 -13.82 23.93 -7.36
CA LYS A 273 -14.22 23.11 -8.51
C LYS A 273 -13.28 21.94 -8.67
N GLY A 274 -13.77 20.82 -9.17
CA GLY A 274 -12.92 19.67 -9.41
C GLY A 274 -13.50 18.66 -10.36
N LYS A 275 -12.63 17.71 -10.72
CA LYS A 275 -12.96 16.60 -11.61
C LYS A 275 -12.57 15.30 -10.93
N VAL A 276 -13.51 14.36 -10.93
CA VAL A 276 -13.30 12.98 -10.53
C VAL A 276 -13.40 12.08 -11.75
N GLU A 277 -12.45 11.16 -11.90
CA GLU A 277 -12.52 10.11 -12.90
C GLU A 277 -12.54 8.75 -12.20
N ILE A 278 -13.54 7.94 -12.53
CA ILE A 278 -13.72 6.59 -12.00
C ILE A 278 -13.63 5.60 -13.14
N ILE A 279 -12.79 4.59 -12.97
CA ILE A 279 -12.72 3.46 -13.90
C ILE A 279 -13.84 2.48 -13.54
N THR A 280 -14.69 2.16 -14.52
CA THR A 280 -15.72 1.13 -14.42
C THR A 280 -15.43 -0.02 -15.38
N ILE A 281 -15.89 -1.22 -15.06
CA ILE A 281 -15.81 -2.39 -15.95
C ILE A 281 -17.20 -2.82 -16.43
N ASP A 282 -17.31 -3.24 -17.69
CA ASP A 282 -18.53 -3.81 -18.24
C ASP A 282 -18.64 -5.33 -18.00
N ALA A 283 -19.64 -5.98 -18.61
CA ALA A 283 -19.84 -7.42 -18.49
C ALA A 283 -18.64 -8.23 -19.01
N ASP A 284 -17.89 -7.70 -19.97
CA ASP A 284 -16.75 -8.33 -20.65
C ASP A 284 -15.38 -7.89 -20.06
N ASP A 285 -15.39 -7.31 -18.85
CA ASP A 285 -14.22 -6.75 -18.16
C ASP A 285 -13.53 -5.59 -18.91
N ARG A 286 -14.21 -4.96 -19.87
CA ARG A 286 -13.67 -3.80 -20.58
C ARG A 286 -13.79 -2.56 -19.72
N LYS A 287 -12.68 -1.85 -19.58
CA LYS A 287 -12.59 -0.62 -18.79
C LYS A 287 -13.16 0.58 -19.54
N GLN A 288 -13.95 1.37 -18.83
CA GLN A 288 -14.50 2.65 -19.27
C GLN A 288 -14.27 3.70 -18.18
N THR A 289 -13.99 4.94 -18.57
CA THR A 289 -13.81 6.04 -17.61
C THR A 289 -15.10 6.82 -17.51
N ARG A 290 -15.61 7.00 -16.29
CA ARG A 290 -16.71 7.91 -15.98
C ARG A 290 -16.17 9.17 -15.32
N THR A 291 -16.60 10.31 -15.83
CA THR A 291 -16.14 11.60 -15.35
C THR A 291 -17.26 12.37 -14.66
N TYR A 292 -16.93 12.90 -13.49
CA TYR A 292 -17.83 13.69 -12.65
C TYR A 292 -17.18 15.04 -12.36
N LEU A 293 -17.97 16.10 -12.45
CA LEU A 293 -17.57 17.44 -12.05
C LEU A 293 -18.13 17.72 -10.67
N ILE A 294 -17.28 18.28 -9.81
CA ILE A 294 -17.61 18.65 -8.44
C ILE A 294 -17.53 20.18 -8.32
N GLU A 295 -18.50 20.76 -7.64
CA GLU A 295 -18.47 22.17 -7.23
C GLU A 295 -18.91 22.29 -5.78
N ILE A 296 -18.09 22.95 -4.96
CA ILE A 296 -18.40 23.34 -3.59
C ILE A 296 -18.94 24.78 -3.66
N ILE A 297 -20.22 24.96 -3.38
CA ILE A 297 -20.89 26.27 -3.41
C ILE A 297 -21.04 26.84 -1.99
N ASP A 298 -21.54 28.07 -1.91
CA ASP A 298 -21.76 28.78 -0.65
C ASP A 298 -22.54 27.95 0.37
N GLY A 299 -22.11 28.05 1.63
CA GLY A 299 -22.62 27.24 2.73
C GLY A 299 -22.05 25.81 2.78
N GLY A 300 -21.06 25.47 1.95
CA GLY A 300 -20.41 24.15 1.97
C GLY A 300 -21.19 23.05 1.25
N LYS A 301 -22.25 23.41 0.51
CA LYS A 301 -23.00 22.43 -0.29
C LYS A 301 -22.15 21.93 -1.44
N VAL A 302 -22.22 20.62 -1.69
CA VAL A 302 -21.48 19.98 -2.77
C VAL A 302 -22.45 19.58 -3.87
N VAL A 303 -22.18 20.06 -5.08
CA VAL A 303 -22.91 19.69 -6.30
C VAL A 303 -22.02 18.75 -7.11
N VAL A 304 -22.62 17.66 -7.61
CA VAL A 304 -21.94 16.72 -8.49
C VAL A 304 -22.75 16.58 -9.77
N SER A 305 -22.10 16.78 -10.91
CA SER A 305 -22.69 16.56 -12.24
C SER A 305 -21.89 15.54 -13.02
N LYS A 306 -22.56 14.74 -13.84
CA LYS A 306 -21.89 13.80 -14.75
C LYS A 306 -21.47 14.55 -15.99
N GLN A 307 -20.22 14.39 -16.41
CA GLN A 307 -19.80 14.89 -17.70
C GLN A 307 -20.30 13.92 -18.76
N THR A 308 -21.38 14.27 -19.45
CA THR A 308 -21.86 13.52 -20.60
C THR A 308 -20.86 13.71 -21.74
N GLU A 309 -20.33 12.61 -22.30
CA GLU A 309 -19.56 12.70 -23.55
C GLU A 309 -20.47 13.30 -24.62
N GLY A 310 -20.16 14.52 -25.07
CA GLY A 310 -20.81 15.09 -26.22
C GLY A 310 -20.56 14.16 -27.41
N LYS A 311 -21.64 13.72 -28.07
CA LYS A 311 -21.55 13.15 -29.42
C LYS A 311 -20.66 14.07 -30.26
N ARG A 312 -19.50 13.57 -30.68
CA ARG A 312 -18.79 14.11 -31.83
C ARG A 312 -19.62 13.85 -33.09
#